data_AF-A0AAV8ZSU0-F1
#
_entry.id   AF-A0AAV8ZSU0-F1
#
_cell.length_a   1.000
_cell.length_b   1.000
_cell.length_c   1.000
_cell.angle_alpha   90.00
_cell.angle_beta   90.00
_cell.angle_gamma   90.00
#
_symmetry.space_group_name_H-M   'P 1'
#
loop_
_entity.id
_entity.type
_entity.pdbx_description
1 polymer ?
#
loop_
_entity_poly.entity_id
_entity_poly.type
_entity_poly.pdbx_seq_one_letter_code
_entity_poly.pdbx_strand_id
1 'polypeptide(L)'
;MAEVHIIGQINQAKDFPKQHLFCKWHLHIGWPKIYIEVYHLDWLGRAHLFGYGLITVPTSPGSHILDCYTWRPFGSLRERFTQYFLGGGLQLKYPDLIFSSGERYKLSTEAMGVISLELSVILRNFTNYGVEYH
;
A
#
# COMPACT_ATOMS: atom_id res chain seq x y z
N MET A 1 14.16 -21.53 15.05
CA MET A 1 13.98 -20.38 14.15
C MET A 1 12.74 -19.62 14.58
N ALA A 2 12.81 -18.29 14.68
CA ALA A 2 11.63 -17.44 14.91
C ALA A 2 10.88 -17.28 13.57
N GLU A 3 9.58 -17.55 13.56
CA GLU A 3 8.75 -17.52 12.34
C GLU A 3 7.55 -16.57 12.54
N VAL A 4 7.28 -15.76 11.53
CA VAL A 4 6.10 -14.89 11.48
C VAL A 4 5.18 -15.40 10.39
N HIS A 5 3.95 -15.73 10.76
CA HIS A 5 2.90 -16.11 9.82
C HIS A 5 1.87 -14.99 9.78
N ILE A 6 1.56 -14.51 8.57
CA ILE A 6 0.61 -13.43 8.33
C ILE A 6 -0.50 -13.98 7.45
N ILE A 7 -1.73 -13.91 7.95
CA ILE A 7 -2.92 -14.33 7.22
C ILE A 7 -3.88 -13.15 7.23
N GLY A 8 -4.52 -12.83 6.13
CA GLY A 8 -5.43 -11.71 6.12
C GLY A 8 -6.15 -11.52 4.81
N GLN A 9 -7.03 -10.53 4.80
CA GLN A 9 -7.88 -10.18 3.68
C GLN A 9 -8.06 -8.66 3.58
N ILE A 10 -8.40 -8.19 2.38
CA ILE A 10 -8.84 -6.82 2.18
C ILE A 10 -10.35 -6.80 2.42
N ASN A 11 -10.79 -6.11 3.47
CA ASN A 11 -12.20 -6.04 3.84
C ASN A 11 -12.96 -5.04 2.96
N GLN A 12 -12.38 -3.85 2.76
CA GLN A 12 -13.07 -2.78 2.04
C GLN A 12 -12.11 -1.75 1.46
N ALA A 13 -12.53 -1.09 0.38
CA ALA A 13 -11.97 0.16 -0.12
C ALA A 13 -13.00 1.29 0.03
N LYS A 14 -12.62 2.40 0.66
CA LYS A 14 -13.48 3.57 0.93
C LYS A 14 -12.85 4.85 0.36
N ASP A 15 -13.68 5.84 0.09
CA ASP A 15 -13.28 7.20 -0.30
C ASP A 15 -12.49 7.31 -1.61
N PHE A 16 -12.51 6.26 -2.44
CA PHE A 16 -11.89 6.32 -3.76
C PHE A 16 -12.81 7.05 -4.76
N PRO A 17 -12.30 8.03 -5.53
CA PRO A 17 -13.10 8.76 -6.51
C PRO A 17 -13.51 7.95 -7.75
N LYS A 18 -13.05 6.70 -7.88
CA LYS A 18 -13.36 5.79 -8.99
C LYS A 18 -13.83 4.44 -8.47
N GLN A 19 -14.71 3.80 -9.24
CA GLN A 19 -15.21 2.44 -9.01
C GLN A 19 -14.38 1.44 -9.86
N HIS A 20 -14.54 0.13 -9.67
CA HIS A 20 -13.74 -0.90 -10.36
C HIS A 20 -12.23 -0.80 -10.08
N LEU A 21 -11.90 -0.95 -8.79
CA LEU A 21 -10.53 -0.97 -8.31
C LEU A 21 -10.05 -2.41 -8.17
N PHE A 22 -8.76 -2.63 -8.42
CA PHE A 22 -8.08 -3.85 -8.01
C PHE A 22 -6.78 -3.50 -7.30
N CYS A 23 -6.38 -4.35 -6.37
CA CYS A 23 -5.18 -4.15 -5.56
C CYS A 23 -4.14 -5.20 -5.90
N LYS A 24 -2.88 -4.77 -6.02
CA LYS A 24 -1.72 -5.64 -6.06
C LYS A 24 -0.91 -5.39 -4.80
N TRP A 25 -0.47 -6.45 -4.13
CA TRP A 25 0.26 -6.32 -2.88
C TRP A 25 1.65 -6.96 -2.97
N HIS A 26 2.57 -6.43 -2.19
CA HIS A 26 3.95 -6.89 -2.09
C HIS A 26 4.41 -6.87 -0.63
N LEU A 27 5.33 -7.78 -0.28
CA LEU A 27 5.96 -7.82 1.03
C LEU A 27 7.41 -7.33 0.92
N HIS A 28 7.77 -6.36 1.76
CA HIS A 28 9.15 -5.89 1.84
C HIS A 28 9.95 -6.63 2.94
N ILE A 29 11.24 -6.86 2.69
CA ILE A 29 12.17 -7.57 3.59
C ILE A 29 12.48 -6.73 4.84
N GLY A 30 12.65 -7.40 5.98
CA GLY A 30 12.82 -6.80 7.31
C GLY A 30 11.65 -7.18 8.21
N TRP A 31 11.26 -6.29 9.13
CA TRP A 31 9.94 -6.44 9.73
C TRP A 31 8.88 -6.29 8.63
N PRO A 32 7.91 -7.21 8.51
CA PRO A 32 6.99 -7.25 7.38
C PRO A 32 6.26 -5.91 7.18
N LYS A 33 6.42 -5.34 5.98
CA LYS A 33 5.64 -4.20 5.50
C LYS A 33 4.90 -4.62 4.25
N ILE A 34 3.59 -4.37 4.25
CA ILE A 34 2.72 -4.65 3.11
C ILE A 34 2.62 -3.37 2.30
N TYR A 35 3.08 -3.47 1.06
CA TYR A 35 2.96 -2.42 0.06
C TYR A 35 1.80 -2.77 -0.86
N ILE A 36 0.90 -1.82 -1.10
CA ILE A 36 -0.32 -2.00 -1.87
C ILE A 36 -0.34 -1.00 -3.02
N GLU A 37 -0.50 -1.50 -4.23
CA GLU A 37 -0.72 -0.71 -5.44
C GLU A 37 -2.19 -0.82 -5.82
N VAL A 38 -2.87 0.33 -5.86
CA VAL A 38 -4.27 0.41 -6.26
C VAL A 38 -4.32 0.76 -7.72
N TYR A 39 -5.03 -0.04 -8.49
CA TYR A 39 -5.26 0.20 -9.91
C TYR A 39 -6.75 0.40 -10.18
N HIS A 40 -7.03 1.25 -11.14
CA HIS A 40 -8.35 1.46 -11.72
C HIS A 40 -8.42 0.77 -13.09
N LEU A 41 -9.51 0.04 -13.35
CA LEU A 41 -9.75 -0.54 -14.66
C LEU A 41 -10.61 0.40 -15.50
N ASP A 42 -10.06 0.88 -16.61
CA ASP A 42 -10.83 1.65 -17.58
C ASP A 42 -11.79 0.74 -18.36
N TRP A 43 -12.79 1.34 -19.00
CA TRP A 43 -13.75 0.65 -19.88
C TRP A 43 -13.10 -0.12 -21.05
N LEU A 44 -11.88 0.25 -21.47
CA LEU A 44 -11.07 -0.51 -22.45
C LEU A 44 -10.34 -1.73 -21.83
N GLY A 45 -10.55 -2.03 -20.55
CA GLY A 45 -9.85 -3.11 -19.84
C GLY A 45 -8.40 -2.78 -19.50
N ARG A 46 -7.99 -1.51 -19.55
CA ARG A 46 -6.62 -1.08 -19.21
C ARG A 46 -6.51 -0.75 -17.73
N ALA A 47 -5.46 -1.26 -17.09
CA ALA A 47 -5.14 -0.96 -15.71
C ALA A 47 -4.33 0.33 -15.57
N HIS A 48 -4.88 1.31 -14.88
CA HIS A 48 -4.21 2.56 -14.55
C HIS A 48 -3.87 2.61 -13.06
N LEU A 49 -2.60 2.87 -12.75
CA LEU A 49 -2.16 3.03 -11.37
C LEU A 49 -2.82 4.26 -10.75
N PHE A 50 -3.55 4.03 -9.67
CA PHE A 50 -4.40 5.02 -9.02
C PHE A 50 -3.79 5.57 -7.74
N GLY A 51 -3.04 4.73 -7.02
CA GLY A 51 -2.33 5.14 -5.81
C GLY A 51 -1.52 4.03 -5.19
N TYR A 52 -0.77 4.40 -4.17
CA TYR A 52 0.13 3.57 -3.39
C TYR A 52 -0.28 3.60 -1.93
N GLY A 53 -0.23 2.46 -1.27
CA GLY A 53 -0.43 2.31 0.16
C GLY A 53 0.77 1.57 0.76
N LEU A 54 1.15 1.94 1.96
CA LEU A 54 2.17 1.23 2.72
C LEU A 54 1.71 1.07 4.15
N ILE A 55 1.72 -0.16 4.62
CA ILE A 55 1.37 -0.49 5.98
C ILE A 55 2.41 -1.40 6.62
N THR A 56 2.69 -1.15 7.90
CA THR A 56 3.59 -1.98 8.70
C THR A 56 2.76 -3.00 9.44
N VAL A 57 3.16 -4.27 9.38
CA VAL A 57 2.45 -5.34 10.08
C VAL A 57 2.61 -5.16 11.60
N PRO A 58 1.57 -5.34 12.42
CA PRO A 58 1.67 -5.25 13.87
C PRO A 58 2.65 -6.28 14.44
N THR A 59 3.42 -5.86 15.46
CA THR A 59 4.37 -6.73 16.18
C THR A 59 3.72 -7.61 17.22
N SER A 60 2.50 -7.27 17.65
CA SER A 60 1.72 -8.05 18.60
C SER A 60 0.98 -9.21 17.89
N PRO A 61 1.04 -10.45 18.41
CA PRO A 61 0.24 -11.55 17.88
C PRO A 61 -1.26 -11.29 18.10
N GLY A 62 -2.10 -11.72 17.15
CA GLY A 62 -3.55 -11.54 17.20
C GLY A 62 -4.13 -11.01 15.89
N SER A 63 -5.44 -10.73 15.90
CA SER A 63 -6.17 -10.18 14.76
C SER A 63 -6.25 -8.65 14.88
N HIS A 64 -5.87 -7.98 13.80
CA HIS A 64 -5.73 -6.53 13.71
C HIS A 64 -6.49 -6.02 12.50
N ILE A 65 -7.33 -5.00 12.71
CA ILE A 65 -7.95 -4.24 11.63
C ILE A 65 -7.09 -3.02 11.38
N LEU A 66 -6.68 -2.85 10.14
CA LEU A 66 -5.70 -1.87 9.74
C LEU A 66 -6.20 -1.05 8.55
N ASP A 67 -6.22 0.26 8.72
CA ASP A 67 -6.59 1.18 7.66
C ASP A 67 -5.33 1.69 6.95
N CYS A 68 -5.18 1.30 5.69
CA CYS A 68 -4.10 1.70 4.81
C CYS A 68 -4.53 2.92 3.98
N TYR A 69 -4.00 4.08 4.35
CA TYR A 69 -4.20 5.32 3.61
C TYR A 69 -3.40 5.31 2.32
N THR A 70 -4.08 5.48 1.20
CA THR A 70 -3.45 5.48 -0.12
C THR A 70 -3.22 6.89 -0.62
N TRP A 71 -2.11 7.06 -1.31
CA TRP A 71 -1.65 8.34 -1.85
C TRP A 71 -1.03 8.15 -3.22
N ARG A 72 -1.03 9.21 -4.03
CA ARG A 72 -0.33 9.22 -5.32
C ARG A 72 0.57 10.44 -5.44
N PRO A 73 1.70 10.37 -6.16
CA PRO A 73 2.48 11.55 -6.45
C PRO A 73 1.65 12.54 -7.29
N PHE A 74 1.64 13.79 -6.87
CA PHE A 74 0.97 14.91 -7.51
C PHE A 74 1.89 15.48 -8.60
N GLY A 75 1.58 15.20 -9.87
CA GLY A 75 2.19 15.85 -11.02
C GLY A 75 1.62 17.24 -11.30
N SER A 76 2.34 18.02 -12.12
CA SER A 76 1.90 19.33 -12.61
C SER A 76 0.60 19.22 -13.43
N LEU A 77 -0.17 20.32 -13.53
CA LEU A 77 -1.44 20.36 -14.28
C LEU A 77 -1.26 19.94 -15.75
N ARG A 78 -0.13 20.31 -16.37
CA ARG A 78 0.20 19.93 -17.75
C ARG A 78 0.39 18.41 -17.89
N GLU A 79 1.08 17.78 -16.94
CA GLU A 79 1.26 16.33 -16.91
C GLU A 79 -0.08 15.59 -16.74
N ARG A 80 -1.03 16.15 -15.97
CA ARG A 80 -2.41 15.63 -15.87
C ARG A 80 -3.18 15.72 -17.17
N PHE A 81 -3.11 16.87 -17.85
CA PHE A 81 -3.76 17.03 -19.15
C PHE A 81 -3.20 16.05 -20.17
N THR A 82 -1.87 15.91 -20.23
CA THR A 82 -1.20 14.91 -21.06
C THR A 82 -1.61 13.49 -20.68
N GLN A 83 -1.70 13.14 -19.40
CA GLN A 83 -2.17 11.83 -18.92
C GLN A 83 -3.62 11.52 -19.32
N TYR A 84 -4.51 12.48 -19.16
CA TYR A 84 -5.93 12.32 -19.45
C TYR A 84 -6.18 12.14 -20.96
N PHE A 85 -5.44 12.88 -21.80
CA PHE A 85 -5.64 12.86 -23.25
C PHE A 85 -4.80 11.81 -23.99
N LEU A 86 -3.54 11.59 -23.60
CA LEU A 86 -2.61 10.69 -24.31
C LEU A 86 -2.49 9.32 -23.63
N GLY A 87 -2.93 9.18 -22.38
CA GLY A 87 -2.75 7.97 -21.58
C GLY A 87 -1.31 7.82 -21.07
N GLY A 88 -1.16 7.29 -19.85
CA GLY A 88 0.14 7.04 -19.22
C GLY A 88 0.34 7.83 -17.93
N GLY A 89 -0.18 7.30 -16.82
CA GLY A 89 -0.05 7.89 -15.49
C GLY A 89 1.40 7.97 -15.02
N LEU A 90 1.71 8.98 -14.19
CA LEU A 90 2.99 9.11 -13.50
C LEU A 90 3.14 7.93 -12.56
N GLN A 91 4.04 7.03 -12.91
CA GLN A 91 4.46 5.95 -12.04
C GLN A 91 5.76 6.36 -11.37
N LEU A 92 5.92 6.02 -10.10
CA LEU A 92 7.21 6.19 -9.43
C LEU A 92 8.25 5.35 -10.17
N LYS A 93 9.27 6.05 -10.72
CA LYS A 93 10.38 5.43 -11.46
C LYS A 93 11.20 4.49 -10.57
N TYR A 94 11.21 4.73 -9.26
CA TYR A 94 11.84 3.90 -8.25
C TYR A 94 10.85 3.67 -7.09
N PRO A 95 10.30 2.46 -6.92
CA PRO A 95 9.41 2.14 -5.79
C PRO A 95 10.14 2.20 -4.44
N ASP A 96 11.48 2.17 -4.45
CA ASP A 96 12.33 2.26 -3.25
C ASP A 96 12.14 3.58 -2.46
N LEU A 97 11.77 4.67 -3.16
CA LEU A 97 11.44 5.97 -2.57
C LEU A 97 10.22 5.89 -1.62
N ILE A 98 9.31 4.93 -1.82
CA ILE A 98 8.14 4.74 -0.98
C ILE A 98 8.58 4.23 0.40
N PHE A 99 9.61 3.38 0.45
CA PHE A 99 10.11 2.80 1.70
C PHE A 99 11.01 3.76 2.47
N SER A 100 11.67 4.70 1.78
CA SER A 100 12.46 5.77 2.42
C SER A 100 11.54 6.84 3.00
N SER A 101 11.17 6.69 4.28
CA SER A 101 10.39 7.68 5.04
C SER A 101 10.99 9.09 4.96
N GLY A 102 12.32 9.18 4.78
CA GLY A 102 13.07 10.43 4.75
C GLY A 102 13.01 11.21 3.42
N GLU A 103 12.54 10.64 2.31
CA GLU A 103 12.52 11.35 1.02
C GLU A 103 11.11 11.70 0.54
N ARG A 104 10.07 11.16 1.20
CA ARG A 104 8.66 11.40 0.85
C ARG A 104 8.28 12.88 0.88
N TYR A 105 8.89 13.70 1.76
CA TYR A 105 8.57 15.13 1.87
C TYR A 105 8.89 15.92 0.61
N LYS A 106 9.79 15.41 -0.25
CA LYS A 106 10.15 16.07 -1.53
C LYS A 106 9.11 15.80 -2.62
N LEU A 107 8.24 14.80 -2.41
CA LEU A 107 7.17 14.45 -3.33
C LEU A 107 5.92 15.24 -2.93
N SER A 108 5.38 16.03 -3.85
CA SER A 108 3.99 16.48 -3.70
C SER A 108 3.11 15.25 -3.80
N THR A 109 2.23 15.01 -2.84
CA THR A 109 1.34 13.84 -2.80
C THR A 109 -0.12 14.27 -2.70
N GLU A 110 -1.00 13.43 -3.22
CA GLU A 110 -2.46 13.60 -3.15
C GLU A 110 -3.04 12.38 -2.45
N ALA A 111 -3.88 12.60 -1.44
CA ALA A 111 -4.63 11.54 -0.78
C ALA A 111 -5.68 10.97 -1.74
N MET A 112 -5.81 9.65 -1.77
CA MET A 112 -6.76 8.96 -2.64
C MET A 112 -7.90 8.39 -1.80
N GLY A 113 -7.82 7.13 -1.42
CA GLY A 113 -8.81 6.48 -0.56
C GLY A 113 -8.15 5.67 0.55
N VAL A 114 -8.98 4.93 1.29
CA VAL A 114 -8.55 4.09 2.41
C VAL A 114 -8.90 2.65 2.12
N ILE A 115 -7.93 1.76 2.30
CA ILE A 115 -8.12 0.31 2.21
C ILE A 115 -8.09 -0.25 3.61
N SER A 116 -9.19 -0.86 4.04
CA SER A 116 -9.26 -1.56 5.32
C SER A 116 -8.86 -3.01 5.13
N LEU A 117 -7.85 -3.44 5.89
CA LEU A 117 -7.32 -4.81 5.89
C LEU A 117 -7.55 -5.45 7.25
N GLU A 118 -7.86 -6.74 7.24
CA GLU A 118 -7.88 -7.55 8.44
C GLU A 118 -6.71 -8.53 8.37
N LEU A 119 -5.79 -8.41 9.32
CA LEU A 119 -4.57 -9.21 9.39
C LEU A 119 -4.54 -9.97 10.72
N SER A 120 -4.32 -11.27 10.66
CA SER A 120 -3.99 -12.12 11.79
C SER A 120 -2.49 -12.43 11.76
N VAL A 121 -1.80 -12.00 12.80
CA VAL A 121 -0.36 -12.19 12.99
C VAL A 121 -0.14 -13.32 13.99
N ILE A 122 0.59 -14.35 13.57
CA ILE A 122 0.94 -15.48 14.41
C ILE A 122 2.47 -15.52 14.52
N LEU A 123 2.97 -15.38 15.75
CA LEU A 123 4.39 -15.45 16.07
C LEU A 123 4.71 -16.83 16.63
N ARG A 124 5.69 -17.52 16.05
CA ARG A 124 6.13 -18.83 16.51
C ARG A 124 7.59 -18.79 16.96
N ASN A 125 7.85 -19.35 18.13
CA ASN A 125 9.16 -19.45 18.79
C ASN A 125 9.82 -18.10 19.14
N PHE A 126 9.13 -16.97 19.00
CA PHE A 126 9.71 -15.66 19.28
C PHE A 126 10.11 -15.45 20.76
N THR A 127 9.36 -16.05 21.70
CA THR A 127 9.68 -16.06 23.14
C THR A 127 11.02 -16.74 23.42
N ASN A 128 11.39 -17.76 22.64
CA ASN A 128 12.64 -18.50 22.80
C ASN A 128 13.86 -17.67 22.38
N TYR A 129 13.64 -16.56 21.67
CA TYR A 129 14.69 -15.63 21.23
C TYR A 129 14.66 -14.31 22.02
N GLY A 130 13.91 -14.23 23.13
CA GLY A 130 13.87 -13.06 24.00
C GLY A 130 13.25 -11.81 23.37
N VAL A 131 12.44 -11.98 22.33
CA VAL A 131 11.67 -10.88 21.75
C VAL A 131 10.40 -10.71 22.58
N GLU A 132 10.31 -9.63 23.34
CA GLU A 132 9.10 -9.23 24.05
C GLU A 132 8.23 -8.38 23.12
N TYR A 133 6.95 -8.71 23.05
CA TYR A 133 5.92 -7.94 22.34
C TYR A 133 4.91 -7.47 23.36
N HIS A 134 4.58 -6.18 23.32
CA HIS A 134 3.51 -5.55 24.10
C HIS A 134 2.18 -5.59 23.34
#